data_AF-A0A2M7YL18-F1
#
_entry.id   AF-A0A2M7YL18-F1
#
_cell.length_a   1.000
_cell.length_b   1.000
_cell.length_c   1.000
_cell.angle_alpha   90.00
_cell.angle_beta   90.00
_cell.angle_gamma   90.00
#
_symmetry.space_group_name_H-M   'P 1'
#
loop_
_entity.id
_entity.type
_entity.pdbx_description
1 polymer ?
#
loop_
_entity_poly.entity_id
_entity_poly.type
_entity_poly.pdbx_seq_one_letter_code
_entity_poly.pdbx_strand_id
1 'polypeptide(L)'
;MVSQKEKTEEFEKIAQRFLEPKDREGLLSSLAGDKTDWFRWVSQLKGVLKNIDKMDAAKFSGLILLLEQKPASQFHQDNLKKFLIGKTEFYRNYDFSLDEKLSQEKRKRGDLWISKVLRLFISRSFLGMLILVLILGFILWFYLDRESCLEFVDRVVGPFLKALK
;
A
#
# COMPACT_ATOMS: atom_id res chain seq x y z
N MET A 1 13.00 6.11 -15.77
CA MET A 1 12.47 6.10 -14.39
C MET A 1 13.39 7.01 -13.60
N VAL A 2 12.94 8.19 -13.19
CA VAL A 2 13.77 9.19 -12.49
C VAL A 2 14.22 8.60 -11.15
N SER A 3 15.52 8.64 -10.87
CA SER A 3 16.11 8.06 -9.66
C SER A 3 15.61 8.79 -8.40
N GLN A 4 15.44 8.07 -7.28
CA GLN A 4 15.13 8.69 -5.97
C GLN A 4 16.13 9.81 -5.62
N LYS A 5 17.39 9.63 -6.01
CA LYS A 5 18.44 10.63 -5.79
C LYS A 5 18.17 11.94 -6.53
N GLU A 6 17.75 11.87 -7.79
CA GLU A 6 17.43 13.07 -8.60
C GLU A 6 16.25 13.84 -8.00
N LYS A 7 15.24 13.12 -7.48
CA LYS A 7 14.10 13.74 -6.79
C LYS A 7 14.50 14.42 -5.48
N THR A 8 15.43 13.83 -4.73
CA THR A 8 15.96 14.44 -3.51
C THR A 8 16.73 15.72 -3.81
N GLU A 9 17.58 15.72 -4.85
CA GLU A 9 18.28 16.93 -5.28
C GLU A 9 17.31 18.01 -5.78
N GLU A 10 16.25 17.62 -6.49
CA GLU A 10 15.17 18.52 -6.90
C GLU A 10 14.43 19.11 -5.70
N PHE A 11 14.07 18.28 -4.71
CA PHE A 11 13.45 18.72 -3.46
C PHE A 11 14.33 19.76 -2.75
N GLU A 12 15.62 19.48 -2.61
CA GLU A 12 16.58 20.38 -1.96
C GLU A 12 16.65 21.74 -2.65
N LYS A 13 16.76 21.75 -4.00
CA LYS A 13 16.79 22.99 -4.80
C LYS A 13 15.54 23.84 -4.60
N ILE A 14 14.36 23.22 -4.62
CA ILE A 14 13.10 23.94 -4.47
C ILE A 14 12.92 24.41 -3.02
N ALA A 15 13.27 23.57 -2.03
CA ALA A 15 13.19 23.91 -0.61
C ALA A 15 14.08 25.11 -0.27
N GLN A 16 15.26 25.22 -0.90
CA GLN A 16 16.21 26.31 -0.65
C GLN A 16 15.60 27.69 -0.86
N ARG A 17 14.67 27.87 -1.81
CA ARG A 17 13.96 29.13 -2.04
C ARG A 17 13.21 29.64 -0.80
N PHE A 18 12.74 28.76 0.07
CA PHE A 18 12.10 29.17 1.33
C PHE A 18 13.08 29.22 2.51
N LEU A 19 14.24 28.57 2.40
CA LEU A 19 15.26 28.58 3.45
C LEU A 19 16.14 29.84 3.41
N GLU A 20 16.36 30.39 2.20
CA GLU A 20 17.09 31.64 1.99
C GLU A 20 16.24 32.85 2.38
N PRO A 21 16.71 33.74 3.27
CA PRO A 21 15.91 34.88 3.77
C PRO A 21 15.32 35.76 2.66
N LYS A 22 16.13 36.13 1.66
CA LYS A 22 15.70 37.03 0.57
C LYS A 22 14.61 36.41 -0.30
N ASP A 23 14.80 35.16 -0.71
CA ASP A 23 13.82 34.45 -1.54
C ASP A 23 12.53 34.14 -0.76
N ARG A 24 12.66 33.82 0.53
CA ARG A 24 11.53 33.62 1.43
C ARG A 24 10.68 34.88 1.57
N GLU A 25 11.29 36.05 1.74
CA GLU A 25 10.56 37.32 1.78
C GLU A 25 9.81 37.57 0.47
N GLY A 26 10.41 37.26 -0.67
CA GLY A 26 9.74 37.31 -1.97
C GLY A 26 8.53 36.37 -2.05
N LEU A 27 8.69 35.12 -1.62
CA LEU A 27 7.59 34.15 -1.57
C LEU A 27 6.46 34.59 -0.63
N LEU A 28 6.79 35.05 0.57
CA LEU A 28 5.80 35.48 1.56
C LEU A 28 5.10 36.78 1.18
N SER A 29 5.79 37.72 0.54
CA SER A 29 5.16 38.96 0.04
C SER A 29 4.16 38.68 -1.09
N SER A 30 4.43 37.65 -1.92
CA SER A 30 3.48 37.22 -2.96
C SER A 30 2.14 36.71 -2.40
N LEU A 31 2.08 36.24 -1.14
CA LEU A 31 0.83 35.84 -0.49
C LEU A 31 -0.15 37.01 -0.28
N ALA A 32 0.36 38.24 -0.14
CA ALA A 32 -0.46 39.43 0.05
C ALA A 32 -0.94 40.06 -1.28
N GLY A 33 -0.37 39.65 -2.41
CA GLY A 33 -0.67 40.20 -3.75
C GLY A 33 -0.87 39.09 -4.78
N ASP A 34 -0.06 39.10 -5.84
CA ASP A 34 -0.07 38.02 -6.85
C ASP A 34 0.52 36.74 -6.27
N LYS A 35 -0.35 35.77 -5.98
CA LYS A 35 -0.01 34.48 -5.36
C LYS A 35 0.61 33.48 -6.34
N THR A 36 0.84 33.85 -7.60
CA THR A 36 1.31 32.92 -8.63
C THR A 36 2.64 32.28 -8.27
N ASP A 37 3.62 33.04 -7.75
CA ASP A 37 4.92 32.47 -7.38
C ASP A 37 4.83 31.57 -6.14
N TRP A 38 4.03 31.96 -5.14
CA TRP A 38 3.72 31.11 -3.99
C TRP A 38 3.12 29.77 -4.41
N PHE A 39 2.03 29.78 -5.19
CA PHE A 39 1.35 28.55 -5.60
C PHE A 39 2.21 27.68 -6.51
N ARG A 40 3.03 28.28 -7.36
CA ARG A 40 3.99 27.55 -8.19
C ARG A 40 5.00 26.81 -7.31
N TRP A 41 5.60 27.50 -6.34
CA TRP A 41 6.55 26.91 -5.41
C TRP A 41 5.90 25.77 -4.59
N VAL A 42 4.71 26.00 -4.03
CA VAL A 42 3.95 24.98 -3.28
C VAL A 42 3.66 23.76 -4.15
N SER A 43 3.20 23.97 -5.39
CA SER A 43 2.86 22.88 -6.32
C SER A 43 4.09 22.05 -6.69
N GLN A 44 5.22 22.71 -6.99
CA GLN A 44 6.49 22.05 -7.31
C GLN A 44 6.94 21.18 -6.14
N LEU A 45 7.06 21.77 -4.93
CA LEU A 45 7.55 21.03 -3.77
C LEU A 45 6.63 19.88 -3.37
N LYS A 46 5.30 20.09 -3.41
CA LYS A 46 4.31 19.04 -3.15
C LYS A 46 4.39 17.91 -4.18
N GLY A 47 4.61 18.25 -5.45
CA GLY A 47 4.80 17.29 -6.54
C GLY A 47 5.98 16.37 -6.28
N VAL A 48 7.13 16.95 -5.93
CA VAL A 48 8.34 16.18 -5.59
C VAL A 48 8.10 15.32 -4.34
N LEU A 49 7.55 15.90 -3.27
CA LEU A 49 7.27 15.16 -2.03
C LEU A 49 6.33 13.96 -2.27
N LYS A 50 5.28 14.09 -3.08
CA LYS A 50 4.38 12.96 -3.40
C LYS A 50 5.11 11.78 -4.05
N ASN A 51 6.20 12.06 -4.75
CA ASN A 51 7.01 11.08 -5.46
C ASN A 51 8.13 10.47 -4.60
N ILE A 52 8.40 11.06 -3.43
CA ILE A 52 9.35 10.57 -2.42
C ILE A 52 8.56 9.89 -1.28
N ASP A 53 7.72 10.65 -0.56
CA ASP A 53 6.86 10.20 0.53
C ASP A 53 5.52 10.95 0.54
N LYS A 54 4.43 10.22 0.28
CA LYS A 54 3.06 10.74 0.28
C LYS A 54 2.64 11.35 1.62
N MET A 55 3.15 10.82 2.74
CA MET A 55 2.83 11.28 4.08
C MET A 55 3.49 12.64 4.35
N ASP A 56 4.72 12.82 3.89
CA ASP A 56 5.41 14.11 3.99
C ASP A 56 4.75 15.16 3.09
N ALA A 57 4.25 14.77 1.91
CA ALA A 57 3.45 15.66 1.07
C ALA A 57 2.16 16.13 1.75
N ALA A 58 1.52 15.27 2.55
CA ALA A 58 0.34 15.62 3.34
C ALA A 58 0.69 16.59 4.48
N LYS A 59 1.75 16.30 5.24
CA LYS A 59 2.26 17.19 6.31
C LYS A 59 2.63 18.56 5.77
N PHE A 60 3.36 18.60 4.65
CA PHE A 60 3.69 19.84 3.95
C PHE A 60 2.42 20.63 3.59
N SER A 61 1.41 19.97 3.00
CA SER A 61 0.15 20.64 2.65
C SER A 61 -0.55 21.25 3.88
N GLY A 62 -0.49 20.58 5.04
CA GLY A 62 -1.01 21.12 6.30
C GLY A 62 -0.25 22.35 6.78
N LEU A 63 1.09 22.34 6.70
CA LEU A 63 1.93 23.49 7.06
C LEU A 63 1.67 24.69 6.15
N ILE A 64 1.52 24.45 4.85
CA ILE A 64 1.16 25.49 3.88
C ILE A 64 -0.20 26.09 4.20
N LEU A 65 -1.21 25.27 4.46
CA LEU A 65 -2.56 25.76 4.80
C LEU A 65 -2.54 26.70 6.02
N LEU A 66 -1.79 26.34 7.07
CA LEU A 66 -1.66 27.16 8.28
C LEU A 66 -0.94 28.49 7.97
N LEU A 67 0.09 28.45 7.13
CA LEU A 67 0.84 29.64 6.75
C LEU A 67 0.03 30.56 5.82
N GLU A 68 -0.76 30.01 4.91
CA GLU A 68 -1.66 30.79 4.04
C GLU A 68 -2.75 31.52 4.85
N GLN A 69 -3.23 30.92 5.94
CA GLN A 69 -4.18 31.56 6.85
C GLN A 69 -3.56 32.69 7.66
N LYS A 70 -2.28 32.57 8.04
CA LYS A 70 -1.55 33.57 8.85
C LYS A 70 -0.12 33.79 8.32
N PRO A 71 0.06 34.51 7.20
CA PRO A 71 1.36 34.62 6.52
C PRO A 71 2.43 35.31 7.38
N ALA A 72 2.04 36.31 8.17
CA ALA A 72 2.94 37.04 9.06
C ALA A 72 3.31 36.27 10.34
N SER A 73 2.76 35.07 10.56
CA SER A 73 3.06 34.28 11.75
C SER A 73 4.45 33.67 11.68
N GLN A 74 5.37 34.20 12.48
CA GLN A 74 6.71 33.65 12.62
C GLN A 74 6.68 32.18 13.03
N PHE A 75 5.73 31.79 13.90
CA PHE A 75 5.57 30.41 14.34
C PHE A 75 5.28 29.45 13.18
N HIS A 76 4.37 29.81 12.26
CA HIS A 76 4.07 28.95 11.10
C HIS A 76 5.23 28.92 10.10
N GLN A 77 5.91 30.05 9.89
CA GLN A 77 7.10 30.11 9.04
C GLN A 77 8.24 29.25 9.61
N ASP A 78 8.49 29.30 10.92
CA ASP A 78 9.53 28.52 11.58
C ASP A 78 9.24 27.02 11.54
N ASN A 79 7.97 26.62 11.69
CA ASN A 79 7.58 25.21 11.56
C ASN A 79 7.79 24.69 10.14
N LEU A 80 7.45 25.50 9.13
CA LEU A 80 7.73 25.14 7.74
C LEU A 80 9.24 25.06 7.49
N LYS A 81 10.02 26.02 7.98
CA LYS A 81 11.49 26.01 7.89
C LYS A 81 12.09 24.77 8.53
N LYS A 82 11.68 24.42 9.76
CA LYS A 82 12.13 23.21 10.48
C LYS A 82 11.79 21.95 9.70
N PHE A 83 10.58 21.86 9.15
CA PHE A 83 10.18 20.73 8.32
C PHE A 83 11.07 20.59 7.08
N LEU A 84 11.30 21.69 6.34
CA LEU A 84 12.13 21.68 5.14
C LEU A 84 13.58 21.28 5.46
N ILE A 85 14.21 21.89 6.47
CA ILE A 85 15.57 21.54 6.89
C ILE A 85 15.66 20.07 7.27
N GLY A 86 14.76 19.60 8.16
CA GLY A 86 14.78 18.22 8.63
C GLY A 86 14.58 17.21 7.51
N LYS A 87 13.76 17.53 6.50
CA LYS A 87 13.55 16.65 5.35
C LYS A 87 14.68 16.69 4.34
N THR A 88 15.28 17.85 4.10
CA THR A 88 16.48 17.95 3.27
C THR A 88 17.61 17.12 3.85
N GLU A 89 17.86 17.24 5.16
CA GLU A 89 18.90 16.45 5.84
C GLU A 89 18.59 14.96 5.85
N PHE A 90 17.34 14.58 6.13
CA PHE A 90 16.91 13.19 6.08
C PHE A 90 17.13 12.59 4.69
N TYR A 91 16.60 13.21 3.62
CA TYR A 91 16.71 12.64 2.28
C TYR A 91 18.15 12.63 1.75
N ARG A 92 19.00 13.58 2.15
CA ARG A 92 20.42 13.57 1.79
C ARG A 92 21.16 12.36 2.34
N ASN A 93 20.82 11.94 3.56
CA ASN A 93 21.51 10.86 4.27
C ASN A 93 20.78 9.51 4.19
N TYR A 94 19.53 9.49 3.70
CA TYR A 94 18.71 8.30 3.65
C TYR A 94 19.14 7.36 2.51
N ASP A 95 19.49 6.12 2.85
CA ASP A 95 19.77 5.09 1.86
C ASP A 95 18.47 4.48 1.33
N PHE A 96 18.00 5.01 0.20
CA PHE A 96 16.81 4.53 -0.50
C PHE A 96 16.91 3.06 -0.98
N SER A 97 18.12 2.47 -1.01
CA SER A 97 18.28 1.05 -1.37
C SER A 97 17.68 0.11 -0.32
N LEU A 98 17.59 0.53 0.95
CA LEU A 98 16.98 -0.24 2.02
C LEU A 98 15.48 -0.38 1.84
N ASP A 99 14.80 0.69 1.42
CA ASP A 99 13.36 0.69 1.16
C ASP A 99 13.03 -0.23 -0.03
N GLU A 100 13.87 -0.21 -1.07
CA GLU A 100 13.70 -1.11 -2.20
C GLU A 100 13.85 -2.57 -1.78
N LYS A 101 14.88 -2.90 -0.99
CA LYS A 101 15.08 -4.25 -0.41
C LYS A 101 13.91 -4.68 0.48
N LEU A 102 13.42 -3.80 1.35
CA LEU A 102 12.27 -4.06 2.22
C LEU A 102 10.98 -4.28 1.41
N SER A 103 10.78 -3.51 0.34
CA SER A 103 9.63 -3.67 -0.54
C SER A 103 9.66 -5.01 -1.28
N GLN A 104 10.84 -5.44 -1.73
CA GLN A 104 11.04 -6.74 -2.37
C GLN A 104 10.81 -7.90 -1.38
N GLU A 105 11.32 -7.79 -0.16
CA GLU A 105 11.05 -8.78 0.89
C GLU A 105 9.57 -8.86 1.25
N LYS A 106 8.86 -7.73 1.35
CA LYS A 106 7.41 -7.71 1.59
C LYS A 106 6.64 -8.39 0.47
N ARG A 107 6.98 -8.13 -0.79
CA ARG A 107 6.37 -8.81 -1.96
C ARG A 107 6.60 -10.32 -1.89
N LYS A 108 7.84 -10.75 -1.67
CA LYS A 108 8.21 -12.17 -1.55
C LYS A 108 7.44 -12.85 -0.41
N ARG A 109 7.27 -12.19 0.72
CA ARG A 109 6.51 -12.70 1.88
C ARG A 109 5.00 -12.78 1.58
N GLY A 110 4.46 -11.79 0.86
CA GLY A 110 3.07 -11.78 0.39
C GLY A 110 2.78 -12.93 -0.57
N ASP A 111 3.62 -13.14 -1.57
CA ASP A 111 3.49 -14.23 -2.54
C ASP A 111 3.55 -15.60 -1.87
N LEU A 112 4.42 -15.77 -0.87
CA LEU A 112 4.48 -16.99 -0.06
C LEU A 112 3.20 -17.24 0.75
N TRP A 113 2.59 -16.19 1.28
CA TRP A 113 1.32 -16.29 2.01
C TRP A 113 0.16 -16.64 1.07
N ILE A 114 0.06 -15.96 -0.08
CA ILE A 114 -0.96 -16.25 -1.11
C ILE A 114 -0.82 -17.69 -1.61
N SER A 115 0.41 -18.15 -1.86
CA SER A 115 0.68 -19.53 -2.27
C SER A 115 0.22 -20.57 -1.24
N LYS A 116 0.43 -20.31 0.07
CA LYS A 116 -0.05 -21.19 1.15
C LYS A 116 -1.57 -21.24 1.23
N VAL A 117 -2.23 -20.08 1.15
CA VAL A 117 -3.70 -19.99 1.18
C VAL A 117 -4.31 -20.70 -0.03
N LEU A 118 -3.77 -20.47 -1.23
CA LEU A 118 -4.23 -21.12 -2.45
C LEU A 118 -4.06 -22.64 -2.38
N ARG A 119 -2.95 -23.14 -1.83
CA ARG A 119 -2.71 -24.59 -1.65
C ARG A 119 -3.73 -25.22 -0.69
N LEU A 120 -4.08 -24.54 0.40
CA LEU A 120 -5.13 -24.99 1.34
C LEU A 120 -6.53 -24.96 0.71
N PHE A 121 -6.78 -23.99 -0.18
CA PHE A 121 -8.07 -23.87 -0.87
C PHE A 121 -8.23 -24.95 -1.97
N ILE A 122 -7.16 -25.22 -2.72
CA ILE A 122 -7.11 -26.29 -3.73
C ILE A 122 -7.33 -27.66 -3.06
N SER A 123 -6.68 -27.94 -1.93
CA SER A 123 -6.85 -29.23 -1.24
C SER A 123 -8.28 -29.43 -0.70
N ARG A 124 -8.89 -28.39 -0.13
CA ARG A 124 -10.29 -28.43 0.33
C ARG A 124 -11.28 -28.55 -0.83
N SER A 125 -11.04 -27.85 -1.94
CA SER A 125 -11.90 -27.92 -3.13
C SER A 125 -11.81 -29.28 -3.83
N PHE A 126 -10.61 -29.88 -3.89
CA PHE A 126 -10.40 -31.21 -4.46
C PHE A 126 -11.17 -32.28 -3.66
N LEU A 127 -11.13 -32.20 -2.32
CA LEU A 127 -11.89 -33.11 -1.46
C LEU A 127 -13.41 -32.99 -1.71
N GLY A 128 -13.92 -31.76 -1.83
CA GLY A 128 -15.33 -31.52 -2.14
C GLY A 128 -15.74 -32.06 -3.51
N MET A 129 -14.90 -31.88 -4.54
CA MET A 129 -15.13 -32.42 -5.88
C MET A 129 -15.11 -33.95 -5.88
N LEU A 130 -14.20 -34.56 -5.14
CA LEU A 130 -14.09 -36.02 -5.01
C LEU A 130 -15.32 -36.62 -4.33
N ILE A 131 -15.82 -35.97 -3.28
CA ILE A 131 -17.10 -36.36 -2.64
C ILE A 131 -18.27 -36.23 -3.62
N LEU A 132 -18.34 -35.14 -4.40
CA LEU A 132 -19.39 -34.95 -5.39
C LEU A 132 -19.38 -36.04 -6.45
N VAL A 133 -18.20 -36.42 -6.95
CA VAL A 133 -18.04 -37.52 -7.92
C VAL A 133 -18.50 -38.86 -7.34
N LEU A 134 -18.18 -39.14 -6.08
CA LEU A 134 -18.65 -40.35 -5.39
C LEU A 134 -20.17 -40.38 -5.25
N ILE A 135 -20.79 -39.24 -4.90
CA ILE A 135 -22.25 -39.12 -4.79
C ILE A 135 -22.90 -39.33 -6.16
N LEU A 136 -22.41 -38.67 -7.20
CA LEU A 136 -22.94 -38.80 -8.56
C LEU A 136 -22.76 -40.22 -9.11
N GLY A 137 -21.61 -40.85 -8.85
CA GLY A 137 -21.37 -42.25 -9.21
C GLY A 137 -22.33 -43.20 -8.51
N PHE A 138 -22.60 -42.98 -7.22
CA PHE A 138 -23.58 -43.75 -6.46
C PHE A 138 -24.99 -43.58 -7.01
N ILE A 139 -25.40 -42.35 -7.34
CA ILE A 139 -26.71 -42.06 -7.95
C ILE A 139 -26.83 -42.80 -9.30
N LEU A 140 -25.81 -42.70 -10.16
CA LEU A 140 -25.82 -43.36 -11.47
C LEU A 140 -25.91 -44.88 -11.33
N TRP A 141 -25.16 -45.46 -10.39
CA TRP A 141 -25.19 -46.90 -10.11
C TRP A 141 -26.57 -47.35 -9.62
N PHE A 142 -27.21 -46.58 -8.72
CA PHE A 142 -28.57 -46.86 -8.26
C PHE A 142 -29.61 -46.90 -9.38
N TYR A 143 -29.47 -46.03 -10.39
CA TYR A 143 -30.37 -46.01 -11.55
C TYR A 143 -30.13 -47.16 -12.55
N LEU A 144 -28.89 -47.66 -12.65
CA LEU A 144 -28.55 -48.75 -13.58
C LEU A 144 -28.85 -50.13 -13.00
N ASP A 145 -28.56 -50.35 -11.72
CA ASP A 145 -28.75 -51.64 -11.05
C ASP A 145 -29.14 -51.45 -9.58
N ARG A 146 -30.46 -51.33 -9.38
CA ARG A 146 -31.06 -51.00 -8.09
C ARG A 146 -30.93 -52.12 -7.06
N GLU A 147 -31.05 -53.38 -7.47
CA GLU A 147 -31.01 -54.52 -6.56
C GLU A 147 -29.62 -54.70 -5.95
N SER A 148 -28.57 -54.69 -6.80
CA SER A 148 -27.18 -54.79 -6.34
C SER A 148 -26.77 -53.60 -5.45
N CYS A 149 -27.26 -52.39 -5.76
CA CYS A 149 -26.98 -51.20 -4.98
C CYS A 149 -27.60 -51.26 -3.56
N LEU A 150 -28.84 -51.70 -3.45
CA LEU A 150 -29.52 -51.88 -2.16
C LEU A 150 -28.89 -53.01 -1.33
N GLU A 151 -28.52 -54.13 -1.96
CA GLU A 151 -27.81 -55.23 -1.29
C GLU A 151 -26.45 -54.78 -0.74
N PHE A 152 -25.71 -53.93 -1.47
CA PHE A 152 -24.46 -53.34 -1.01
C PHE A 152 -24.66 -52.41 0.20
N VAL A 153 -25.68 -51.54 0.17
CA VAL A 153 -25.98 -50.64 1.30
C VAL A 153 -26.34 -51.44 2.54
N ASP A 154 -27.19 -52.46 2.41
CA ASP A 154 -27.63 -53.27 3.56
C ASP A 154 -26.52 -54.15 4.13
N ARG A 155 -25.62 -54.69 3.29
CA ARG A 155 -24.54 -55.58 3.74
C ARG A 155 -23.26 -54.88 4.15
N VAL A 156 -22.92 -53.74 3.56
CA VAL A 156 -21.62 -53.08 3.77
C VAL A 156 -21.79 -51.78 4.55
N VAL A 157 -22.67 -50.88 4.10
CA VAL A 157 -22.84 -49.55 4.70
C VAL A 157 -23.62 -49.63 6.01
N GLY A 158 -24.66 -50.48 6.07
CA GLY A 158 -25.51 -50.68 7.24
C GLY A 158 -24.75 -51.11 8.49
N PRO A 159 -23.90 -52.16 8.44
CA PRO A 159 -23.06 -52.56 9.58
C PRO A 159 -22.03 -51.49 9.96
N PHE A 160 -21.48 -50.77 8.98
CA PHE A 160 -20.49 -49.72 9.22
C PHE A 160 -21.09 -48.51 9.95
N LEU A 161 -22.30 -48.08 9.58
CA LEU A 161 -23.03 -47.01 10.27
C LEU A 161 -23.50 -47.43 11.66
N LYS A 162 -23.85 -48.70 11.86
CA LYS A 162 -24.16 -49.25 13.19
C LYS A 162 -22.94 -49.28 14.11
N ALA A 163 -21.73 -49.48 13.58
CA ALA A 163 -20.50 -49.49 14.35
C ALA A 163 -19.96 -48.09 14.71
N LEU A 164 -20.39 -47.04 13.99
CA LEU A 164 -20.05 -45.63 14.26
C LEU A 164 -20.96 -44.95 15.29
N LYS A 165 -22.09 -45.59 15.64
CA LYS A 165 -23.06 -45.13 16.63
C LYS A 165 -22.76 -45.73 18.00
#